data_AF-A0A8D9GLA6-F1
#
_entry.id   AF-A0A8D9GLA6-F1
#
_cell.length_a   1.000
_cell.length_b   1.000
_cell.length_c   1.000
_cell.angle_alpha   90.00
_cell.angle_beta   90.00
_cell.angle_gamma   90.00
#
_symmetry.space_group_name_H-M   'P 1'
#
loop_
_entity.id
_entity.type
_entity.pdbx_description
1 polymer ?
#
loop_
_entity_poly.entity_id
_entity_poly.type
_entity_poly.pdbx_seq_one_letter_code
_entity_poly.pdbx_strand_id
1 'polypeptide(L)'
;MMGLLRPTSAPLLDSFTDLTHTAIKTCDGFLFRDFWKQGVAIWNPWLRQVGWIEYVDKGFHFCGVGDTYQVGYKRIAVYECASHAVKFLDVPFKQWPNMGPLSLNGNLYWVTSNPDDTNEYLIRSFDFSNEMFRTFCLLPCRKNHSRDELVLAVYKRDGFSLLKQCYVTGEIEVWVTKNKISEEEVVWIHLMTLPTSNLPKLVNKLCGVSYFIFDKTIIMCCGDQETGAACTYIVREDMCKKIQIGLGIDRFSHCVYLPNFIPVPSEFKPLRV
;
A
#
# COMPACT_ATOMS: atom_id res chain seq x y z
N MET A 1 -4.61 -22.58 11.02
CA MET A 1 -5.27 -21.91 12.16
C MET A 1 -4.56 -20.56 12.35
N MET A 2 -5.10 -19.47 11.79
CA MET A 2 -4.49 -18.14 11.91
C MET A 2 -4.78 -17.59 13.32
N GLY A 3 -3.76 -17.59 14.18
CA GLY A 3 -3.83 -16.93 15.47
C GLY A 3 -3.77 -15.41 15.28
N LEU A 4 -4.75 -14.71 15.84
CA LEU A 4 -4.66 -13.27 16.08
C LEU A 4 -3.43 -13.02 16.97
N LEU A 5 -2.36 -12.49 16.39
CA LEU A 5 -1.19 -12.05 17.15
C LEU A 5 -1.58 -10.81 17.96
N ARG A 6 -1.83 -10.99 19.26
CA ARG A 6 -1.83 -9.90 20.24
C ARG A 6 -0.37 -9.47 20.44
N PRO A 7 0.01 -8.21 20.17
CA PRO A 7 1.35 -7.74 20.47
C PRO A 7 1.49 -7.58 21.99
N THR A 8 2.25 -8.46 22.63
CA THR A 8 2.78 -8.22 23.97
C THR A 8 4.06 -7.39 23.87
N SER A 9 4.08 -6.31 24.64
CA SER A 9 5.14 -5.31 24.89
C SER A 9 5.49 -4.33 23.76
N ALA A 10 4.56 -3.41 23.48
CA ALA A 10 4.88 -1.99 23.28
C ALA A 10 4.56 -1.27 24.61
N PRO A 11 5.23 -0.15 24.96
CA PRO A 11 4.96 0.55 26.22
C PRO A 11 3.47 0.88 26.34
N LEU A 12 2.90 0.63 27.52
CA LEU A 12 1.54 1.02 27.89
C LEU A 12 1.44 2.54 27.76
N LEU A 13 0.87 3.02 26.66
CA LEU A 13 0.50 4.42 26.49
C LEU A 13 -0.92 4.59 27.06
N ASP A 14 -0.98 4.73 28.39
CA ASP A 14 -2.19 5.10 29.11
C ASP A 14 -2.53 6.57 28.81
N SER A 15 -3.31 6.80 27.76
CA SER A 15 -4.35 7.84 27.72
C SER A 15 -5.17 7.72 26.43
N PHE A 16 -6.34 7.13 26.55
CA PHE A 16 -7.44 7.29 25.60
C PHE A 16 -7.86 8.76 25.55
N THR A 17 -7.72 9.43 24.39
CA THR A 17 -8.67 10.45 23.84
C THR A 17 -8.19 11.19 22.59
N ASP A 18 -7.28 10.62 21.79
CA ASP A 18 -7.01 11.20 20.46
C ASP A 18 -6.85 10.05 19.47
N LEU A 19 -7.91 9.75 18.71
CA LEU A 19 -7.90 8.78 17.61
C LEU A 19 -7.08 9.37 16.43
N THR A 20 -5.78 9.51 16.66
CA THR A 20 -4.79 9.94 15.69
C THR A 20 -4.67 8.88 14.61
N HIS A 21 -4.80 9.28 13.33
CA HIS A 21 -4.67 8.39 12.18
C HIS A 21 -3.41 7.51 12.26
N THR A 22 -3.58 6.25 12.63
CA THR A 22 -2.53 5.23 12.51
C THR A 22 -2.68 4.49 11.19
N ALA A 23 -1.63 4.51 10.36
CA ALA A 23 -1.56 3.76 9.12
C ALA A 23 -0.51 2.64 9.23
N ILE A 24 -0.85 1.43 8.80
CA ILE A 24 0.05 0.30 8.70
C ILE A 24 0.36 0.07 7.22
N LYS A 25 1.64 -0.03 6.88
CA LYS A 25 2.14 -0.27 5.52
C LYS A 25 3.17 -1.39 5.53
N THR A 26 3.30 -2.08 4.40
CA THR A 26 4.36 -3.07 4.15
C THR A 26 5.36 -2.47 3.18
N CYS A 27 6.66 -2.65 3.45
CA CYS A 27 7.71 -2.34 2.47
C CYS A 27 8.80 -3.43 2.59
N ASP A 28 9.01 -4.15 1.48
CA ASP A 28 10.00 -5.22 1.30
C ASP A 28 10.23 -6.16 2.51
N GLY A 29 9.15 -6.59 3.17
CA GLY A 29 9.19 -7.53 4.29
C GLY A 29 9.10 -6.91 5.69
N PHE A 30 9.13 -5.57 5.79
CA PHE A 30 8.91 -4.82 7.02
C PHE A 30 7.49 -4.28 7.12
N LEU A 31 7.03 -4.11 8.36
CA LEU A 31 5.79 -3.41 8.68
C LEU A 31 6.11 -2.04 9.26
N PHE A 32 5.46 -1.01 8.75
CA PHE A 32 5.57 0.35 9.22
C PHE A 32 4.24 0.75 9.82
N ARG A 33 4.25 1.28 11.04
CA ARG A 33 3.08 1.89 11.66
C ARG A 33 3.38 3.36 11.89
N ASP A 34 2.73 4.21 11.12
CA ASP A 34 2.79 5.67 11.27
C ASP A 34 1.88 6.10 12.43
N PHE A 35 2.41 6.92 13.31
CA PHE A 35 1.71 7.60 14.38
C PHE A 35 1.77 9.10 14.10
N TRP A 36 0.60 9.66 13.78
CA TRP A 36 0.43 11.07 13.43
C TRP A 36 1.22 12.02 14.34
N LYS A 37 2.11 12.83 13.75
CA LYS A 37 2.95 13.85 14.43
C LYS A 37 3.87 13.33 15.54
N GLN A 38 3.97 12.03 15.74
CA GLN A 38 4.79 11.42 16.77
C GLN A 38 5.99 10.71 16.15
N GLY A 39 5.76 9.92 15.11
CA GLY A 39 6.83 9.12 14.52
C GLY A 39 6.32 7.83 13.90
N VAL A 40 7.24 6.90 13.66
CA VAL A 40 6.99 5.63 12.98
C VAL A 40 7.57 4.50 13.78
N ALA A 41 6.76 3.48 14.04
CA ALA A 41 7.27 2.19 14.46
C ALA A 41 7.61 1.35 13.22
N ILE A 42 8.86 0.91 13.14
CA ILE A 42 9.31 -0.08 12.16
C ILE A 42 9.31 -1.42 12.86
N TRP A 43 8.55 -2.36 12.33
CA TRP A 43 8.47 -3.71 12.86
C TRP A 43 9.03 -4.69 11.84
N ASN A 44 9.98 -5.50 12.29
CA ASN A 44 10.41 -6.71 11.63
C ASN A 44 9.67 -7.90 12.28
N PRO A 45 8.61 -8.44 11.63
CA PRO A 45 7.81 -9.50 12.22
C PRO A 45 8.59 -10.80 12.41
N TRP A 46 9.60 -11.04 11.58
CA TRP A 46 10.42 -12.25 11.60
C TRP A 46 11.34 -12.28 12.82
N LEU A 47 12.08 -11.20 13.04
CA LEU A 47 12.98 -11.08 14.20
C LEU A 47 12.25 -10.66 15.47
N ARG A 48 10.95 -10.36 15.40
CA ARG A 48 10.15 -9.76 16.49
C ARG A 48 10.80 -8.49 17.05
N GLN A 49 11.50 -7.74 16.21
CA GLN A 49 12.20 -6.52 16.57
C GLN A 49 11.39 -5.29 16.16
N VAL A 50 11.27 -4.31 17.06
CA VAL A 50 10.62 -3.03 16.80
C VAL A 50 11.64 -1.91 16.98
N GLY A 51 11.76 -1.05 15.98
CA GLY A 51 12.45 0.23 16.05
C GLY A 51 11.45 1.38 16.05
N TRP A 52 11.84 2.52 16.61
CA TRP A 52 11.04 3.75 16.64
C TRP A 52 11.80 4.88 15.96
N ILE A 53 11.14 5.68 15.13
CA ILE A 53 11.69 6.90 14.55
C ILE A 53 10.79 8.04 14.94
N GLU A 54 11.28 8.97 15.75
CA GLU A 54 10.55 10.18 16.11
C GLU A 54 10.66 11.24 15.00
N TYR A 55 9.57 11.95 14.72
CA TYR A 55 9.63 13.07 13.78
C TYR A 55 10.26 14.30 14.43
N VAL A 56 11.39 14.74 13.88
CA VAL A 56 12.00 16.03 14.24
C VAL A 56 11.11 17.21 13.81
N ASP A 57 10.39 17.06 12.70
CA ASP A 57 9.42 18.05 12.20
C ASP A 57 8.04 17.40 12.05
N LYS A 58 7.07 17.97 12.78
CA LYS A 58 5.69 17.46 12.89
C LYS A 58 4.82 17.81 11.68
N GLY A 59 5.38 18.44 10.66
CA GLY A 59 4.76 18.66 9.35
C GLY A 59 4.86 17.46 8.40
N PHE A 60 5.61 16.41 8.74
CA PHE A 60 5.80 15.25 7.87
C PHE A 60 4.82 14.11 8.17
N HIS A 61 4.32 13.48 7.11
CA HIS A 61 3.58 12.22 7.17
C HIS A 61 4.52 11.09 6.74
N PHE A 62 4.48 9.92 7.38
CA PHE A 62 5.22 8.76 6.91
C PHE A 62 4.27 7.82 6.18
N CYS A 63 4.16 8.07 4.89
CA CYS A 63 3.83 7.05 3.91
C CYS A 63 4.88 7.05 2.80
N GLY A 64 6.17 7.21 3.13
CA GLY A 64 7.15 7.68 2.13
C GLY A 64 6.70 8.98 1.43
N VAL A 65 5.82 9.76 2.06
CA VAL A 65 5.10 10.91 1.48
C VAL A 65 4.68 11.83 2.63
N GLY A 66 5.22 13.05 2.68
CA GLY A 66 4.71 14.17 3.49
C GLY A 66 4.02 15.20 2.60
N ASP A 67 2.97 15.84 3.13
CA ASP A 67 2.24 16.94 2.49
C ASP A 67 2.56 18.22 3.26
N THR A 68 3.11 19.23 2.59
CA THR A 68 3.16 20.60 3.12
C THR A 68 2.33 21.47 2.19
N TYR A 69 1.29 22.11 2.73
CA TYR A 69 0.39 23.02 2.03
C TYR A 69 1.09 24.30 1.56
N GLN A 70 1.97 24.17 0.57
CA GLN A 70 2.29 25.24 -0.37
C GLN A 70 2.07 24.68 -1.78
N VAL A 71 1.15 25.32 -2.50
CA VAL A 71 0.74 24.95 -3.86
C VAL A 71 1.98 24.75 -4.74
N GLY A 72 2.28 23.50 -5.09
CA GLY A 72 3.15 23.16 -6.23
C GLY A 72 4.53 22.55 -5.96
N TYR A 73 5.02 22.52 -4.72
CA TYR A 73 6.29 21.85 -4.37
C TYR A 73 6.07 20.85 -3.24
N LYS A 74 6.22 19.55 -3.53
CA LYS A 74 6.34 18.55 -2.46
C LYS A 74 7.82 18.17 -2.32
N ARG A 75 8.28 18.13 -1.08
CA ARG A 75 9.64 17.72 -0.71
C ARG A 75 9.59 16.28 -0.20
N ILE A 76 10.49 15.44 -0.67
CA ILE A 76 10.61 14.06 -0.15
C ILE A 76 11.59 14.09 1.01
N ALA A 77 11.24 13.45 2.11
CA ALA A 77 12.17 13.10 3.17
C ALA A 77 12.49 11.61 3.06
N VAL A 78 13.78 11.27 2.96
CA VAL A 78 14.29 9.91 2.99
C VAL A 78 15.05 9.74 4.30
N TYR A 79 14.63 8.79 5.13
CA TYR A 79 15.33 8.45 6.36
C TYR A 79 16.26 7.27 6.10
N GLU A 80 17.56 7.48 6.29
CA GLU A 80 18.56 6.43 6.17
C GLU A 80 18.78 5.77 7.54
N CYS A 81 18.37 4.51 7.67
CA CYS A 81 18.41 3.79 8.95
C CYS A 81 19.84 3.58 9.49
N ALA A 82 20.83 3.41 8.60
CA ALA A 82 22.21 3.12 9.01
C ALA A 82 22.94 4.34 9.59
N SER A 83 22.69 5.52 9.03
CA SER A 83 23.30 6.79 9.44
C SER A 83 22.43 7.58 10.43
N HIS A 84 21.16 7.18 10.59
CA HIS A 84 20.13 7.92 11.32
C HIS A 84 19.89 9.34 10.78
N ALA A 85 20.21 9.58 9.50
CA ALA A 85 20.06 10.88 8.87
C ALA A 85 18.76 10.98 8.06
N VAL A 86 18.19 12.19 8.03
CA VAL A 86 17.11 12.56 7.11
C VAL A 86 17.72 13.33 5.94
N LYS A 87 17.55 12.80 4.73
CA LYS A 87 17.89 13.48 3.48
C LYS A 87 16.62 14.05 2.85
N PHE A 88 16.69 15.29 2.39
CA PHE A 88 15.59 15.91 1.65
C PHE A 88 15.90 15.92 0.15
N LEU A 89 14.90 15.55 -0.65
CA LEU A 89 14.96 15.63 -2.10
C LEU A 89 14.00 16.72 -2.57
N ASP A 90 14.57 17.79 -3.13
CA ASP A 90 13.83 18.90 -3.73
C ASP A 90 13.58 18.60 -5.21
N VAL A 91 12.67 17.66 -5.48
CA VAL A 91 12.35 17.22 -6.84
C VAL A 91 10.96 17.73 -7.25
N PRO A 92 10.84 18.50 -8.34
CA PRO A 92 9.55 18.98 -8.81
C PRO A 92 8.77 17.82 -9.47
N PHE A 93 7.94 17.13 -8.69
CA PHE A 93 7.07 16.08 -9.22
C PHE A 93 5.60 16.43 -9.03
N LYS A 94 4.82 16.43 -10.12
CA LYS A 94 3.41 16.90 -10.12
C LYS A 94 2.38 15.77 -9.95
N GLN A 95 2.79 14.51 -10.13
CA GLN A 95 1.89 13.34 -10.18
C GLN A 95 2.13 12.35 -9.03
N TRP A 96 2.36 12.86 -7.82
CA TRP A 96 2.43 11.99 -6.63
C TRP A 96 1.13 11.24 -6.43
N PRO A 97 1.18 9.99 -5.91
CA PRO A 97 -0.03 9.23 -5.67
C PRO A 97 -0.83 9.83 -4.52
N ASN A 98 -2.16 9.75 -4.63
CA ASN A 98 -3.07 10.15 -3.56
C ASN A 98 -3.09 9.16 -2.39
N MET A 99 -2.63 7.91 -2.64
CA MET A 99 -2.53 6.84 -1.66
C MET A 99 -1.08 6.37 -1.56
N GLY A 100 -0.73 5.68 -0.47
CA GLY A 100 0.63 5.18 -0.27
C GLY A 100 1.10 4.29 -1.44
N PRO A 101 2.31 4.52 -2.00
CA PRO A 101 2.83 3.74 -3.11
C PRO A 101 3.14 2.31 -2.70
N LEU A 102 3.19 1.41 -3.69
CA LEU A 102 3.65 0.05 -3.53
C LEU A 102 5.19 0.03 -3.47
N SER A 103 5.76 -0.52 -2.40
CA SER A 103 7.20 -0.85 -2.36
C SER A 103 7.42 -2.23 -2.96
N LEU A 104 8.40 -2.34 -3.84
CA LEU A 104 8.86 -3.60 -4.40
C LEU A 104 10.33 -3.48 -4.83
N ASN A 105 11.17 -4.43 -4.43
CA ASN A 105 12.58 -4.51 -4.84
C ASN A 105 13.36 -3.20 -4.57
N GLY A 106 13.08 -2.56 -3.43
CA GLY A 106 13.78 -1.34 -3.02
C GLY A 106 13.30 -0.05 -3.69
N ASN A 107 12.27 -0.10 -4.54
CA ASN A 107 11.70 1.05 -5.24
C ASN A 107 10.20 1.24 -4.93
N LEU A 108 9.67 2.43 -5.20
CA LEU A 108 8.24 2.74 -5.05
C LEU A 108 7.55 2.79 -6.40
N TYR A 109 6.32 2.29 -6.45
CA TYR A 109 5.49 2.20 -7.64
C TYR A 109 4.05 2.63 -7.36
N TRP A 110 3.42 3.35 -8.27
CA TRP A 110 2.00 3.72 -8.14
C TRP A 110 1.35 3.96 -9.48
N VAL A 111 0.03 3.79 -9.51
CA VAL A 111 -0.80 4.04 -10.70
C VAL A 111 -1.22 5.49 -10.77
N THR A 112 -1.20 6.07 -11.97
CA THR A 112 -1.77 7.40 -12.26
C THR A 112 -2.34 7.43 -13.68
N SER A 113 -3.21 8.40 -13.96
CA SER A 113 -3.62 8.70 -15.34
C SER A 113 -2.42 9.20 -16.16
N ASN A 114 -2.37 8.81 -17.44
CA ASN A 114 -1.39 9.32 -18.38
C ASN A 114 -1.70 10.79 -18.70
N PRO A 115 -0.74 11.73 -18.54
CA PRO A 115 -0.95 13.13 -18.89
C PRO A 115 -1.15 13.37 -20.39
N ASP A 116 -0.57 12.51 -21.23
CA ASP A 116 -0.57 12.66 -22.68
C ASP A 116 -1.79 11.96 -23.33
N ASP A 117 -2.35 10.94 -22.68
CA ASP A 117 -3.60 10.30 -23.07
C ASP A 117 -4.51 10.07 -21.85
N THR A 118 -5.60 10.83 -21.77
CA THR A 118 -6.55 10.75 -20.66
C THR A 118 -7.25 9.41 -20.49
N ASN A 119 -7.21 8.54 -21.52
CA ASN A 119 -7.83 7.21 -21.53
C ASN A 119 -6.87 6.10 -21.06
N GLU A 120 -5.61 6.44 -20.80
CA GLU A 120 -4.60 5.47 -20.39
C GLU A 120 -4.19 5.68 -18.93
N TYR A 121 -3.74 4.57 -18.35
CA TYR A 121 -3.09 4.56 -17.06
C TYR A 121 -1.66 4.09 -17.22
N LEU A 122 -0.79 4.60 -16.35
CA LEU A 122 0.60 4.21 -16.30
C LEU A 122 1.02 3.93 -14.85
N ILE A 123 2.09 3.16 -14.70
CA ILE A 123 2.82 3.03 -13.45
C ILE A 123 3.94 4.07 -13.46
N ARG A 124 3.97 4.92 -12.44
CA ARG A 124 5.15 5.74 -12.11
C ARG A 124 5.99 4.99 -11.09
N SER A 125 7.27 5.29 -11.07
CA SER A 125 8.19 4.80 -10.06
C SER A 125 9.04 5.92 -9.48
N PHE A 126 9.48 5.71 -8.25
CA PHE A 126 10.61 6.41 -7.66
C PHE A 126 11.74 5.41 -7.46
N ASP A 127 12.83 5.63 -8.18
CA ASP A 127 14.05 4.82 -8.10
C ASP A 127 14.96 5.40 -7.03
N PHE A 128 15.12 4.69 -5.91
CA PHE A 128 15.98 5.14 -4.81
C PHE A 128 17.47 5.09 -5.16
N SER A 129 17.88 4.24 -6.11
CA SER A 129 19.30 4.12 -6.49
C SER A 129 19.80 5.36 -7.22
N ASN A 130 18.94 5.93 -8.06
CA ASN A 130 19.25 7.13 -8.84
C ASN A 130 18.54 8.38 -8.32
N GLU A 131 17.68 8.25 -7.30
CA GLU A 131 16.83 9.31 -6.73
C GLU A 131 15.96 10.03 -7.78
N MET A 132 15.41 9.28 -8.73
CA MET A 132 14.65 9.83 -9.86
C MET A 132 13.25 9.28 -9.98
N PHE A 133 12.34 10.14 -10.44
CA PHE A 133 11.00 9.74 -10.89
C PHE A 133 11.04 9.26 -12.33
N ARG A 134 10.34 8.16 -12.62
CA ARG A 134 10.26 7.59 -13.97
C ARG A 134 8.84 7.13 -14.30
N THR A 135 8.49 7.13 -15.58
CA THR A 135 7.43 6.25 -16.07
C THR A 135 7.99 4.84 -16.12
N PHE A 136 7.36 3.90 -15.44
CA PHE A 136 7.79 2.51 -15.43
C PHE A 136 7.19 1.73 -16.60
N CYS A 137 5.86 1.73 -16.75
CA CYS A 137 5.19 1.10 -17.89
C CYS A 137 3.74 1.61 -18.05
N LEU A 138 3.14 1.34 -19.20
CA LEU A 138 1.70 1.49 -19.41
C LEU A 138 0.94 0.31 -18.78
N LEU A 139 -0.29 0.56 -18.34
CA LEU A 139 -1.17 -0.51 -17.86
C LEU A 139 -1.87 -1.22 -19.03
N PRO A 140 -2.22 -2.51 -18.88
CA PRO A 140 -2.82 -3.31 -19.96
C PRO A 140 -4.30 -2.97 -20.22
N CYS A 141 -4.89 -2.10 -19.40
CA CYS A 141 -6.31 -1.79 -19.41
C CYS A 141 -6.54 -0.30 -19.70
N ARG A 142 -7.54 -0.04 -20.54
CA ARG A 142 -8.03 1.33 -20.78
C ARG A 142 -8.92 1.81 -19.64
N LYS A 143 -8.99 3.12 -19.51
CA LYS A 143 -9.93 3.82 -18.64
C LYS A 143 -11.33 3.76 -19.24
N ASN A 144 -12.26 3.17 -18.50
CA ASN A 144 -13.68 3.15 -18.87
C ASN A 144 -14.39 4.37 -18.28
N HIS A 145 -14.03 4.74 -17.05
CA HIS A 145 -14.62 5.88 -16.34
C HIS A 145 -13.57 6.59 -15.47
N SER A 146 -13.76 7.89 -15.21
CA SER A 146 -12.87 8.69 -14.36
C SER A 146 -12.83 8.25 -12.88
N ARG A 147 -13.75 7.37 -12.50
CA ARG A 147 -13.88 6.79 -11.14
C ARG A 147 -13.59 5.29 -11.11
N ASP A 148 -13.02 4.75 -12.18
CA ASP A 148 -12.51 3.38 -12.14
C ASP A 148 -11.45 3.28 -11.04
N GLU A 149 -11.53 2.22 -10.26
CA GLU A 149 -10.60 1.99 -9.15
C GLU A 149 -9.50 1.05 -9.58
N LEU A 150 -8.25 1.41 -9.26
CA LEU A 150 -7.07 0.63 -9.60
C LEU A 150 -6.25 0.39 -8.33
N VAL A 151 -6.04 -0.89 -8.02
CA VAL A 151 -5.25 -1.31 -6.85
C VAL A 151 -4.06 -2.13 -7.34
N LEU A 152 -2.86 -1.57 -7.15
CA LEU A 152 -1.60 -2.24 -7.45
C LEU A 152 -1.12 -3.04 -6.24
N ALA A 153 -0.65 -4.26 -6.45
CA ALA A 153 -0.08 -5.10 -5.41
C ALA A 153 1.08 -5.96 -5.94
N VAL A 154 1.81 -6.60 -5.02
CA VAL A 154 2.87 -7.56 -5.37
C VAL A 154 2.26 -8.89 -5.79
N TYR A 155 2.77 -9.47 -6.87
CA TYR A 155 2.40 -10.80 -7.36
C TYR A 155 3.62 -11.72 -7.44
N LYS A 156 3.48 -12.94 -6.92
CA LYS A 156 4.53 -13.99 -6.96
C LYS A 156 5.94 -13.46 -6.65
N ARG A 157 6.07 -12.65 -5.59
CA ARG A 157 7.30 -12.04 -5.04
C ARG A 157 7.78 -10.78 -5.75
N ASP A 158 8.02 -10.82 -7.05
CA ASP A 158 8.71 -9.76 -7.80
C ASP A 158 7.95 -9.31 -9.05
N GLY A 159 6.70 -9.75 -9.21
CA GLY A 159 5.76 -9.28 -10.21
C GLY A 159 4.77 -8.26 -9.66
N PHE A 160 3.98 -7.67 -10.56
CA PHE A 160 2.81 -6.89 -10.18
C PHE A 160 1.52 -7.69 -10.39
N SER A 161 0.53 -7.41 -9.53
CA SER A 161 -0.87 -7.59 -9.86
C SER A 161 -1.57 -6.24 -9.87
N LEU A 162 -2.55 -6.12 -10.76
CA LEU A 162 -3.43 -4.98 -10.86
C LEU A 162 -4.88 -5.46 -10.78
N LEU A 163 -5.61 -4.91 -9.83
CA LEU A 163 -7.06 -5.07 -9.72
C LEU A 163 -7.68 -3.77 -10.23
N LYS A 164 -8.47 -3.86 -11.30
CA LYS A 164 -9.27 -2.75 -11.83
C LYS A 164 -10.74 -3.03 -11.61
N GLN A 165 -11.46 -2.13 -10.94
CA GLN A 165 -12.92 -2.17 -10.89
C GLN A 165 -13.52 -1.07 -11.75
N CYS A 166 -14.34 -1.45 -12.72
CA CYS A 166 -15.11 -0.51 -13.52
C CYS A 166 -16.19 0.16 -12.65
N TYR A 167 -16.23 1.49 -12.63
CA TYR A 167 -17.20 2.23 -11.82
C TYR A 167 -18.65 1.97 -12.22
N VAL A 168 -18.89 1.80 -13.53
CA VAL A 168 -20.23 1.68 -14.11
C VAL A 168 -20.78 0.26 -13.96
N THR A 169 -20.00 -0.74 -14.32
CA THR A 169 -20.45 -2.15 -14.33
C THR A 169 -20.19 -2.85 -12.98
N GLY A 170 -19.25 -2.35 -12.18
CA GLY A 170 -18.76 -3.03 -10.97
C GLY A 170 -17.85 -4.22 -11.27
N GLU A 171 -17.56 -4.50 -12.55
CA GLU A 171 -16.74 -5.62 -12.99
C GLU A 171 -15.31 -5.43 -12.50
N ILE A 172 -14.71 -6.51 -11.99
CA ILE A 172 -13.32 -6.51 -11.54
C ILE A 172 -12.49 -7.33 -12.51
N GLU A 173 -11.57 -6.65 -13.19
CA GLU A 173 -10.54 -7.27 -14.01
C GLU A 173 -9.26 -7.40 -13.18
N VAL A 174 -8.61 -8.56 -13.25
CA VAL A 174 -7.33 -8.81 -12.58
C VAL A 174 -6.26 -9.15 -13.61
N TRP A 175 -5.19 -8.36 -13.57
CA TRP A 175 -4.02 -8.50 -14.44
C TRP A 175 -2.80 -8.82 -13.59
N VAL A 176 -1.87 -9.59 -14.16
CA VAL A 176 -0.61 -9.94 -13.50
C VAL A 176 0.54 -9.83 -14.49
N THR A 177 1.74 -9.55 -14.02
CA THR A 177 2.93 -9.63 -14.87
C THR A 177 3.29 -11.09 -15.11
N LYS A 178 3.70 -11.41 -16.34
CA LYS A 178 4.12 -12.76 -16.74
C LYS A 178 5.39 -13.19 -16.00
N ASN A 179 6.34 -12.26 -15.92
CA ASN A 179 7.65 -12.43 -15.33
C ASN A 179 7.83 -11.43 -14.18
N LYS A 180 8.96 -11.55 -13.48
CA LYS A 180 9.45 -10.51 -12.57
C LYS A 180 9.54 -9.16 -13.29
N ILE A 181 9.34 -8.08 -12.55
CA ILE A 181 9.47 -6.74 -13.11
C ILE A 181 10.95 -6.45 -13.44
N SER A 182 11.16 -5.81 -14.58
CA SER A 182 12.46 -5.34 -15.07
C SER A 182 12.29 -4.00 -15.78
N GLU A 183 13.39 -3.30 -16.03
CA GLU A 183 13.37 -2.00 -16.71
C GLU A 183 13.13 -2.09 -18.23
N GLU A 184 13.20 -3.28 -18.83
CA GLU A 184 13.02 -3.47 -20.28
C GLU A 184 11.54 -3.44 -20.70
N GLU A 185 10.82 -4.55 -20.51
CA GLU A 185 9.43 -4.68 -20.95
C GLU A 185 8.59 -5.39 -19.89
N VAL A 186 7.46 -4.77 -19.53
CA VAL A 186 6.49 -5.35 -18.60
C VAL A 186 5.38 -6.00 -19.39
N VAL A 187 5.42 -7.34 -19.47
CA VAL A 187 4.37 -8.13 -20.13
C VAL A 187 3.27 -8.45 -19.13
N TRP A 188 2.07 -7.93 -19.38
CA TRP A 188 0.87 -8.21 -18.61
C TRP A 188 0.07 -9.39 -19.19
N ILE A 189 -0.55 -10.15 -18.31
CA ILE A 189 -1.46 -11.25 -18.62
C ILE A 189 -2.77 -10.99 -17.87
N HIS A 190 -3.88 -11.10 -18.58
CA HIS A 190 -5.21 -11.15 -17.95
C HIS A 190 -5.32 -12.45 -17.16
N LEU A 191 -5.50 -12.35 -15.85
CA LEU A 191 -5.59 -13.52 -14.98
C LEU A 191 -7.04 -14.02 -14.90
N MET A 192 -7.98 -13.11 -14.68
CA MET A 192 -9.40 -13.40 -14.53
C MET A 192 -10.24 -12.12 -14.53
N THR A 193 -11.52 -12.28 -14.81
CA THR A 193 -12.56 -11.28 -14.57
C THR A 193 -13.54 -11.86 -13.56
N LEU A 194 -13.87 -11.09 -12.52
CA LEU A 194 -14.84 -11.50 -11.51
C LEU A 194 -16.23 -10.96 -11.84
N PRO A 195 -17.30 -11.69 -11.48
CA PRO A 195 -18.67 -11.26 -11.73
C PRO A 195 -19.01 -9.99 -10.94
N THR A 196 -19.96 -9.22 -11.45
CA THR A 196 -20.35 -7.92 -10.86
C THR A 196 -21.19 -8.04 -9.60
N SER A 197 -21.86 -9.19 -9.40
CA SER A 197 -22.75 -9.42 -8.26
C SER A 197 -21.97 -9.80 -7.00
N ASN A 198 -22.46 -9.34 -5.85
CA ASN A 198 -21.94 -9.69 -4.51
C ASN A 198 -20.48 -9.29 -4.23
N LEU A 199 -19.85 -8.46 -5.07
CA LEU A 199 -18.54 -7.88 -4.81
C LEU A 199 -18.66 -6.52 -4.10
N PRO A 200 -17.72 -6.19 -3.21
CA PRO A 200 -17.68 -4.84 -2.66
C PRO A 200 -17.31 -3.84 -3.76
N LYS A 201 -18.02 -2.73 -3.82
CA LYS A 201 -17.53 -1.55 -4.55
C LYS A 201 -16.26 -1.06 -3.88
N LEU A 202 -15.23 -0.71 -4.63
CA LEU A 202 -13.91 -0.32 -4.16
C LEU A 202 -13.71 1.20 -4.12
N VAL A 203 -14.63 1.94 -4.74
CA VAL A 203 -14.61 3.40 -4.79
C VAL A 203 -14.88 4.01 -3.41
N ASN A 204 -14.23 5.14 -3.13
CA ASN A 204 -14.41 5.94 -1.92
C ASN A 204 -14.19 5.17 -0.61
N LYS A 205 -13.22 4.25 -0.57
CA LYS A 205 -12.85 3.55 0.67
C LYS A 205 -11.97 4.43 1.53
N LEU A 206 -12.52 4.92 2.64
CA LEU A 206 -11.81 5.69 3.65
C LEU A 206 -10.53 5.01 4.16
N CYS A 207 -10.55 3.67 4.24
CA CYS A 207 -9.44 2.84 4.73
C CYS A 207 -8.52 2.34 3.61
N GLY A 208 -8.81 2.71 2.35
CA GLY A 208 -8.21 2.11 1.18
C GLY A 208 -8.63 0.65 0.95
N VAL A 209 -7.96 0.02 -0.02
CA VAL A 209 -8.17 -1.39 -0.39
C VAL A 209 -6.81 -2.07 -0.40
N SER A 210 -6.74 -3.26 0.16
CA SER A 210 -5.59 -4.17 -0.03
C SER A 210 -6.09 -5.51 -0.50
N TYR A 211 -5.27 -6.21 -1.27
CA TYR A 211 -5.59 -7.56 -1.69
C TYR A 211 -4.31 -8.34 -1.96
N PHE A 212 -4.46 -9.65 -2.04
CA PHE A 212 -3.48 -10.55 -2.64
C PHE A 212 -4.18 -11.68 -3.38
N ILE A 213 -3.41 -12.34 -4.24
CA ILE A 213 -3.86 -13.45 -5.04
C ILE A 213 -3.16 -14.71 -4.54
N PHE A 214 -3.94 -15.74 -4.21
CA PHE A 214 -3.44 -17.06 -3.84
C PHE A 214 -4.26 -18.12 -4.58
N ASP A 215 -3.61 -18.93 -5.41
CA ASP A 215 -4.26 -20.01 -6.17
C ASP A 215 -5.58 -19.58 -6.87
N LYS A 216 -5.48 -18.52 -7.69
CA LYS A 216 -6.61 -17.87 -8.39
C LYS A 216 -7.75 -17.35 -7.48
N THR A 217 -7.54 -17.34 -6.17
CA THR A 217 -8.44 -16.74 -5.19
C THR A 217 -7.94 -15.36 -4.83
N ILE A 218 -8.83 -14.38 -4.81
CA ILE A 218 -8.53 -13.03 -4.34
C ILE A 218 -8.97 -12.92 -2.90
N ILE A 219 -8.04 -12.54 -2.03
CA ILE A 219 -8.35 -12.20 -0.64
C ILE A 219 -8.14 -10.71 -0.52
N MET A 220 -9.21 -9.99 -0.24
CA MET A 220 -9.27 -8.54 -0.21
C MET A 220 -9.71 -8.05 1.15
N CYS A 221 -9.11 -6.95 1.62
CA CYS A 221 -9.55 -6.23 2.80
C CYS A 221 -9.93 -4.80 2.43
N CYS A 222 -11.17 -4.44 2.73
CA CYS A 222 -11.70 -3.09 2.57
C CYS A 222 -12.93 -2.90 3.47
N GLY A 223 -13.34 -1.65 3.66
CA GLY A 223 -14.52 -1.33 4.47
C GLY A 223 -15.80 -1.72 3.74
N ASP A 224 -16.78 -2.23 4.47
CA ASP A 224 -18.11 -2.49 3.94
C ASP A 224 -18.87 -1.18 3.69
N GLN A 225 -19.61 -1.08 2.59
CA GLN A 225 -20.31 0.19 2.27
C GLN A 225 -21.50 0.46 3.17
N GLU A 226 -22.23 -0.57 3.59
CA GLU A 226 -23.47 -0.41 4.35
C GLU A 226 -23.17 -0.20 5.84
N THR A 227 -22.26 -0.99 6.38
CA THR A 227 -21.98 -1.02 7.82
C THR A 227 -20.74 -0.20 8.22
N GLY A 228 -19.90 0.18 7.26
CA GLY A 228 -18.57 0.77 7.53
C GLY A 228 -17.57 -0.20 8.13
N ALA A 229 -17.97 -1.43 8.47
CA ALA A 229 -17.11 -2.38 9.16
C ALA A 229 -15.96 -2.87 8.27
N ALA A 230 -14.79 -3.11 8.87
CA ALA A 230 -13.71 -3.77 8.19
C ALA A 230 -14.13 -5.18 7.78
N CYS A 231 -13.92 -5.53 6.51
CA CYS A 231 -14.30 -6.84 6.00
C CYS A 231 -13.15 -7.46 5.21
N THR A 232 -13.02 -8.78 5.34
CA THR A 232 -12.26 -9.60 4.41
C THR A 232 -13.21 -10.28 3.45
N TYR A 233 -12.93 -10.13 2.16
CA TYR A 233 -13.65 -10.78 1.07
C TYR A 233 -12.74 -11.85 0.47
N ILE A 234 -13.24 -13.06 0.39
CA ILE A 234 -12.60 -14.19 -0.27
C ILE A 234 -13.38 -14.45 -1.55
N VAL A 235 -12.77 -14.18 -2.69
CA VAL A 235 -13.42 -14.23 -4.00
C VAL A 235 -12.74 -15.29 -4.86
N ARG A 236 -13.53 -16.22 -5.39
CA ARG A 236 -13.09 -17.29 -6.29
C ARG A 236 -14.21 -17.59 -7.26
N GLU A 237 -13.95 -17.43 -8.55
CA GLU A 237 -14.93 -17.67 -9.61
C GLU A 237 -16.21 -16.84 -9.36
N ASP A 238 -17.35 -17.48 -9.10
CA ASP A 238 -18.64 -16.86 -8.81
C ASP A 238 -18.93 -16.69 -7.30
N MET A 239 -18.07 -17.24 -6.45
CA MET A 239 -18.24 -17.20 -5.00
C MET A 239 -17.53 -15.98 -4.39
N CYS A 240 -18.28 -15.25 -3.57
CA CYS A 240 -17.75 -14.19 -2.70
C CYS A 240 -18.18 -14.47 -1.25
N LYS A 241 -17.20 -14.77 -0.38
CA LYS A 241 -17.43 -14.89 1.06
C LYS A 241 -16.95 -13.62 1.76
N LYS A 242 -17.87 -12.93 2.42
CA LYS A 242 -17.59 -11.78 3.30
C LYS A 242 -17.40 -12.27 4.74
N ILE A 243 -16.33 -11.80 5.38
CA ILE A 243 -16.04 -12.03 6.80
C ILE A 243 -15.85 -10.65 7.43
N GLN A 244 -16.74 -10.28 8.34
CA GLN A 244 -16.61 -9.03 9.07
C GLN A 244 -15.54 -9.14 10.16
N ILE A 245 -14.68 -8.14 10.25
CA ILE A 245 -13.59 -8.03 11.22
C ILE A 245 -13.91 -6.85 12.15
N GLY A 246 -14.39 -7.17 13.35
CA GLY A 246 -14.74 -6.17 14.37
C GLY A 246 -16.06 -5.46 14.13
N LEU A 247 -16.42 -4.58 15.08
CA LEU A 247 -17.63 -3.76 15.05
C LEU A 247 -17.21 -2.28 14.99
N GLY A 248 -17.79 -1.53 14.05
CA GLY A 248 -17.86 -0.06 14.09
C GLY A 248 -16.54 0.72 14.03
N ILE A 249 -15.84 0.71 12.90
CA ILE A 249 -14.67 1.59 12.73
C ILE A 249 -14.82 2.45 11.47
N ASP A 250 -14.97 3.75 11.67
CA ASP A 250 -15.01 4.78 10.61
C ASP A 250 -13.69 4.86 9.81
N ARG A 251 -12.56 4.46 10.42
CA ARG A 251 -11.23 4.36 9.79
C ARG A 251 -10.35 3.27 10.42
N PHE A 252 -10.06 2.19 9.71
CA PHE A 252 -9.10 1.16 10.11
C PHE A 252 -7.91 1.12 9.13
N SER A 253 -6.80 0.53 9.58
CA SER A 253 -5.66 0.31 8.72
C SER A 253 -5.37 -1.18 8.60
N HIS A 254 -5.05 -1.61 7.39
CA HIS A 254 -4.79 -3.00 7.05
C HIS A 254 -3.61 -3.09 6.11
N CYS A 255 -2.89 -4.20 6.22
CA CYS A 255 -1.87 -4.60 5.27
C CYS A 255 -1.95 -6.11 5.09
N VAL A 256 -1.66 -6.58 3.89
CA VAL A 256 -1.48 -8.01 3.66
C VAL A 256 0.01 -8.30 3.76
N TYR A 257 0.38 -9.17 4.69
CA TYR A 257 1.74 -9.66 4.82
C TYR A 257 1.77 -11.15 4.53
N LEU A 258 2.43 -11.52 3.43
CA LEU A 258 2.80 -12.90 3.17
C LEU A 258 4.23 -13.09 3.72
N PRO A 259 4.43 -13.89 4.78
CA PRO A 259 5.77 -14.10 5.33
C PRO A 259 6.70 -14.65 4.25
N ASN A 260 7.74 -13.89 3.94
CA ASN A 260 8.81 -14.30 3.03
C ASN A 260 9.95 -14.89 3.89
N PHE A 261 10.51 -16.04 3.48
CA PHE A 261 11.60 -16.73 4.18
C PHE A 261 12.98 -16.05 4.03
N ILE A 262 13.03 -14.73 3.82
CA ILE A 262 14.28 -14.00 3.63
C ILE A 262 14.74 -13.46 4.99
N PRO A 263 15.92 -13.87 5.50
CA PRO A 263 16.47 -13.32 6.73
C PRO A 263 16.80 -11.84 6.52
N VAL A 264 16.25 -11.00 7.38
CA VAL A 264 16.51 -9.55 7.44
C VAL A 264 17.78 -9.31 8.27
N PRO A 265 18.61 -8.29 7.96
CA PRO A 265 19.78 -7.94 8.77
C PRO A 265 19.43 -7.76 10.24
N SER A 266 20.25 -8.36 11.11
CA SER A 266 20.00 -8.61 12.53
C SER A 266 20.11 -7.40 13.47
N GLU A 267 20.36 -6.20 12.94
CA GLU A 267 20.71 -5.03 13.77
C GLU A 267 19.67 -3.91 13.68
N PHE A 268 18.48 -4.13 14.21
CA PHE A 268 17.72 -3.02 14.81
C PHE A 268 18.14 -2.92 16.27
N LYS A 269 19.13 -2.06 16.56
CA LYS A 269 19.47 -1.74 17.95
C LYS A 269 18.31 -0.95 18.56
N PRO A 270 17.81 -1.35 19.75
CA PRO A 270 16.79 -0.59 20.44
C PRO A 270 17.35 0.78 20.84
N LEU A 271 16.64 1.85 20.49
CA LEU A 271 16.91 3.18 20.98
C LEU A 271 16.71 3.20 22.50
N ARG A 272 17.78 3.48 23.23
CA ARG A 272 17.68 4.04 24.58
C ARG A 272 17.73 5.56 24.41
N VAL A 273 16.66 6.21 24.85
CA VAL A 273 16.64 7.66 25.14
C VAL A 273 17.71 7.95 26.19
#